data_AF-A0A924LXB9-F1
#
_entry.id   AF-A0A924LXB9-F1
#
_cell.length_a   1.000
_cell.length_b   1.000
_cell.length_c   1.000
_cell.angle_alpha   90.00
_cell.angle_beta   90.00
_cell.angle_gamma   90.00
#
_symmetry.space_group_name_H-M   'P 1'
#
loop_
_entity.id
_entity.type
_entity.pdbx_description
1 polymer ?
#
loop_
_entity_poly.entity_id
_entity_poly.type
_entity_poly.pdbx_seq_one_letter_code
_entity_poly.pdbx_strand_id
1 'polypeptide(L)'
;MELVHSTETSEADLAVEAAAHATLRLVGDLPGRFGRLRAARILGGRPISPPPAVLEGQTIPIVSDNYAVYVLEHSWRLADLCDLIDAMLSGGLLERTPGMRPTLVLTRAGHRALEALENGSSGPLVGPS
;
A
#
# COMPACT_ATOMS: atom_id res chain seq x y z
N MET A 1 9.26 -39.42 14.15
CA MET A 1 8.90 -38.31 15.07
C MET A 1 9.15 -37.04 14.28
N GLU A 2 8.11 -36.49 13.66
CA GLU A 2 8.22 -35.27 12.83
C GLU A 2 8.31 -34.05 13.75
N LEU A 3 9.35 -33.26 13.57
CA LEU A 3 9.50 -31.96 14.20
C LEU A 3 8.64 -30.97 13.43
N VAL A 4 7.54 -30.56 14.06
CA VAL A 4 6.66 -29.50 13.61
C VAL A 4 7.45 -28.19 13.66
N HIS A 5 7.84 -27.66 12.50
CA HIS A 5 8.35 -26.29 12.41
C HIS A 5 7.16 -25.34 12.55
N SER A 6 6.88 -24.94 13.78
CA SER A 6 6.05 -23.77 14.06
C SER A 6 6.76 -22.55 13.46
N THR A 7 6.24 -22.02 12.35
CA THR A 7 6.65 -20.74 11.78
C THR A 7 6.22 -19.63 12.75
N GLU A 8 7.09 -19.25 13.67
CA GLU A 8 6.97 -17.97 14.36
C GLU A 8 7.13 -16.86 13.31
N THR A 9 6.02 -16.27 12.87
CA THR A 9 6.04 -15.05 12.08
C THR A 9 6.66 -13.95 12.95
N SER A 10 7.80 -13.41 12.51
CA SER A 10 8.50 -12.35 13.26
C SER A 10 7.64 -11.08 13.31
N GLU A 11 7.77 -10.28 14.37
CA GLU A 11 7.15 -8.93 14.42
C GLU A 11 7.54 -8.07 13.22
N ALA A 12 8.74 -8.27 12.68
CA ALA A 12 9.21 -7.59 11.47
C ALA A 12 8.39 -8.01 10.23
N ASP A 13 8.06 -9.29 10.10
CA ASP A 13 7.26 -9.81 8.99
C ASP A 13 5.82 -9.29 9.07
N LEU A 14 5.26 -9.24 10.29
CA LEU A 14 3.94 -8.67 10.55
C LEU A 14 3.89 -7.17 10.22
N ALA A 15 4.93 -6.41 10.56
CA ALA A 15 5.01 -5.00 10.22
C ALA A 15 5.05 -4.77 8.71
N VAL A 16 5.80 -5.59 7.96
CA VAL A 16 5.87 -5.52 6.49
C VAL A 16 4.52 -5.89 5.87
N GLU A 17 3.86 -6.93 6.37
CA GLU A 17 2.52 -7.34 5.90
C GLU A 17 1.49 -6.23 6.14
N ALA A 18 1.48 -5.62 7.33
CA ALA A 18 0.61 -4.49 7.64
C ALA A 18 0.88 -3.29 6.72
N ALA A 19 2.15 -3.00 6.42
CA ALA A 19 2.53 -1.93 5.50
C ALA A 19 2.09 -2.21 4.06
N ALA A 20 2.23 -3.46 3.60
CA ALA A 20 1.77 -3.88 2.28
C ALA A 20 0.24 -3.79 2.18
N HIS A 21 -0.49 -4.26 3.21
CA HIS A 21 -1.94 -4.16 3.28
C HIS A 21 -2.41 -2.70 3.24
N ALA A 22 -1.84 -1.82 4.06
CA ALA A 22 -2.17 -0.39 4.07
C ALA A 22 -1.90 0.26 2.69
N THR A 23 -0.81 -0.13 2.02
CA THR A 23 -0.47 0.34 0.67
C THR A 23 -1.52 -0.11 -0.35
N LEU A 24 -1.89 -1.40 -0.35
CA LEU A 24 -2.91 -1.94 -1.26
C LEU A 24 -4.25 -1.25 -1.05
N ARG A 25 -4.67 -1.06 0.20
CA ARG A 25 -5.93 -0.41 0.54
C ARG A 25 -5.95 1.06 0.12
N LEU A 26 -4.88 1.81 0.40
CA LEU A 26 -4.75 3.21 -0.01
C LEU A 26 -4.86 3.38 -1.54
N VAL A 27 -4.18 2.52 -2.31
CA VAL A 27 -4.21 2.58 -3.78
C VAL A 27 -5.53 2.05 -4.35
N GLY A 28 -6.12 1.03 -3.71
CA GLY A 28 -7.40 0.44 -4.11
C GLY A 28 -8.59 1.37 -3.91
N ASP A 29 -8.64 2.08 -2.79
CA ASP A 29 -9.71 3.04 -2.48
C ASP A 29 -9.63 4.29 -3.36
N LEU A 30 -8.42 4.67 -3.77
CA LEU A 30 -8.13 5.92 -4.48
C LEU A 30 -7.24 5.68 -5.72
N PRO A 31 -7.70 4.89 -6.70
CA PRO A 31 -6.90 4.49 -7.84
C PRO A 31 -6.51 5.71 -8.68
N GLY A 32 -5.24 5.76 -9.09
CA GLY A 32 -4.73 6.79 -9.98
C GLY A 32 -4.59 8.18 -9.33
N ARG A 33 -4.78 8.31 -8.01
CA ARG A 33 -4.69 9.60 -7.30
C ARG A 33 -3.28 9.95 -6.85
N PHE A 34 -2.42 8.97 -6.59
CA PHE A 34 -1.12 9.19 -5.94
C PHE A 34 0.03 8.58 -6.73
N GLY A 35 1.14 9.31 -6.86
CA GLY A 35 2.42 8.72 -7.25
C GLY A 35 3.16 8.15 -6.03
N ARG A 36 4.25 7.41 -6.28
CA ARG A 36 5.06 6.70 -5.26
C ARG A 36 5.34 7.53 -4.00
N LEU A 37 5.98 8.68 -4.15
CA LEU A 37 6.40 9.51 -3.02
C LEU A 37 5.21 10.03 -2.20
N ARG A 38 4.08 10.29 -2.86
CA ARG A 38 2.88 10.80 -2.20
C ARG A 38 2.19 9.72 -1.37
N ALA A 39 2.08 8.50 -1.92
CA ALA A 39 1.58 7.35 -1.19
C ALA A 39 2.45 7.04 0.05
N ALA A 40 3.78 7.01 -0.10
CA ALA A 40 4.70 6.79 1.02
C ALA A 40 4.57 7.85 2.14
N ARG A 41 4.32 9.12 1.79
CA ARG A 41 4.08 10.18 2.79
C ARG A 41 2.76 10.00 3.52
N ILE A 42 1.70 9.57 2.82
CA ILE A 42 0.41 9.25 3.43
C ILE A 42 0.59 8.13 4.46
N LEU A 43 1.17 7.00 4.04
CA LEU A 43 1.37 5.82 4.90
C LEU A 43 2.22 6.13 6.13
N GLY A 44 3.24 6.98 5.99
CA GLY A 44 4.09 7.42 7.10
C GLY A 44 3.52 8.56 7.94
N GLY A 45 2.25 8.95 7.75
CA GLY A 45 1.61 10.03 8.52
C GLY A 45 2.27 11.41 8.32
N ARG A 46 2.97 11.62 7.20
CA ARG A 46 3.71 12.85 6.94
C ARG A 46 2.82 13.88 6.24
N PRO A 47 3.00 15.19 6.51
CA PRO A 47 2.24 16.23 5.82
C PRO A 47 2.49 16.16 4.30
N ILE A 48 1.43 16.36 3.52
CA ILE A 48 1.44 16.30 2.06
C ILE A 48 1.24 17.70 1.52
N SER A 49 2.15 18.16 0.65
CA SER A 49 2.04 19.48 -0.01
C SER A 49 2.40 19.37 -1.50
N PRO A 50 1.64 20.01 -2.41
CA PRO A 50 0.36 20.68 -2.14
C PRO A 50 -0.73 19.66 -1.76
N PRO A 51 -1.76 20.07 -1.00
CA PRO A 51 -2.94 19.24 -0.79
C PRO A 51 -3.51 18.77 -2.14
N PRO A 52 -4.19 17.61 -2.20
CA PRO A 52 -4.64 17.06 -3.48
C PRO A 52 -5.50 18.10 -4.18
N ALA A 53 -5.21 18.35 -5.47
CA ALA A 53 -5.99 19.29 -6.27
C ALA A 53 -7.44 18.81 -6.26
N VAL A 54 -8.30 19.62 -5.66
CA VAL A 54 -9.74 19.39 -5.64
C VAL A 54 -10.20 19.48 -7.09
N LEU A 55 -10.68 18.37 -7.66
CA LEU A 55 -11.41 18.44 -8.92
C LEU A 55 -12.63 19.33 -8.64
N GLU A 56 -12.79 20.42 -9.40
CA GLU A 56 -13.93 21.32 -9.29
C GLU A 56 -15.24 20.52 -9.17
N GLY A 57 -15.92 20.64 -8.03
CA GLY A 57 -17.19 19.96 -7.74
C GLY A 57 -17.14 18.79 -6.74
N GLN A 58 -15.97 18.35 -6.26
CA GLN A 58 -15.88 17.36 -5.16
C GLN A 58 -15.33 18.00 -3.89
N THR A 59 -16.18 18.32 -2.92
CA THR A 59 -15.76 18.68 -1.56
C THR A 59 -15.21 17.43 -0.87
N ILE A 60 -13.98 17.05 -1.16
CA ILE A 60 -13.21 16.18 -0.27
C ILE A 60 -12.55 17.14 0.73
N PRO A 61 -13.00 17.18 2.00
CA PRO A 61 -12.33 17.99 3.00
C PRO A 61 -10.84 17.64 2.98
N ILE A 62 -9.99 18.63 2.65
CA ILE A 62 -8.54 18.54 2.79
C ILE A 62 -8.29 18.56 4.29
N VAL A 63 -8.49 17.41 4.92
CA VAL A 63 -8.18 17.23 6.31
C VAL A 63 -7.34 15.97 6.38
N SER A 64 -6.20 16.14 7.04
CA SER A 64 -5.27 15.11 7.49
C SER A 64 -5.96 13.84 8.04
N ASP A 65 -7.21 13.95 8.48
CA ASP A 65 -7.99 12.92 9.15
C ASP A 65 -8.51 11.81 8.22
N ASN A 66 -8.77 12.09 6.93
CA ASN A 66 -9.32 11.08 6.01
C ASN A 66 -8.31 9.98 5.65
N TYR A 67 -7.01 10.22 5.85
CA TYR A 67 -5.98 9.22 5.59
C TYR A 67 -5.49 8.51 6.85
N ALA A 68 -5.98 8.89 8.03
CA ALA A 68 -5.54 8.32 9.30
C ALA A 68 -5.70 6.78 9.32
N VAL A 69 -6.72 6.25 8.62
CA VAL A 69 -6.97 4.81 8.50
C VAL A 69 -5.87 4.03 7.75
N TYR A 70 -5.03 4.72 6.97
CA TYR A 70 -3.90 4.11 6.24
C TYR A 70 -2.54 4.40 6.89
N VAL A 71 -2.50 5.25 7.93
CA VAL A 71 -1.24 5.62 8.58
C VAL A 71 -0.75 4.43 9.39
N LEU A 72 0.50 4.04 9.17
CA LEU A 72 1.14 2.99 9.94
C LEU A 72 1.53 3.54 11.31
N GLU A 73 1.13 2.84 12.38
CA GLU A 73 1.45 3.22 13.76
C GLU A 73 2.97 3.20 14.05
N HIS A 74 3.72 2.43 13.27
CA HIS A 74 5.16 2.28 13.42
C HIS A 74 5.91 3.37 12.65
N SER A 75 7.03 3.83 13.22
CA SER A 75 7.90 4.86 12.65
C SER A 75 8.72 4.35 11.45
N TRP A 76 8.04 3.97 10.37
CA TRP A 76 8.67 3.60 9.11
C TRP A 76 9.43 4.80 8.53
N ARG A 77 10.66 4.56 8.05
CA ARG A 77 11.36 5.62 7.31
C ARG A 77 10.66 5.79 5.96
N LEU A 78 10.67 7.02 5.47
CA LEU A 78 10.07 7.32 4.17
C LEU A 78 10.76 6.54 3.02
N ALA A 79 12.05 6.24 3.16
CA ALA A 79 12.80 5.41 2.23
C ALA A 79 12.24 3.98 2.21
N ASP A 80 12.10 3.34 3.37
CA ASP A 80 11.57 1.98 3.50
C ASP A 80 10.16 1.84 2.88
N LEU A 81 9.30 2.85 3.04
CA LEU A 81 7.98 2.87 2.40
C LEU A 81 8.06 3.05 0.88
N CYS A 82 9.02 3.84 0.38
CA CYS A 82 9.24 3.93 -1.06
C CYS A 82 9.75 2.60 -1.63
N ASP A 83 10.67 1.95 -0.93
CA ASP A 83 11.27 0.67 -1.33
C ASP A 83 10.21 -0.43 -1.33
N LEU A 84 9.31 -0.45 -0.34
CA LEU A 84 8.15 -1.34 -0.32
C LEU A 84 7.25 -1.13 -1.55
N ILE A 85 6.90 0.12 -1.88
CA ILE A 85 6.06 0.41 -3.06
C ILE A 85 6.78 -0.02 -4.35
N ASP A 86 8.09 0.21 -4.46
CA ASP A 86 8.87 -0.21 -5.63
C ASP A 86 8.99 -1.75 -5.72
N ALA A 87 9.06 -2.46 -4.59
CA ALA A 87 8.97 -3.92 -4.55
C ALA A 87 7.59 -4.42 -5.01
N MET A 88 6.49 -3.77 -4.60
CA MET A 88 5.14 -4.11 -5.03
C MET A 88 4.89 -3.84 -6.52
N LEU A 89 5.50 -2.78 -7.07
CA LEU A 89 5.52 -2.51 -8.51
C LEU A 89 6.28 -3.61 -9.26
N SER A 90 7.45 -3.99 -8.75
CA SER A 90 8.29 -5.04 -9.36
C SER A 90 7.63 -6.43 -9.28
N GLY A 91 6.91 -6.70 -8.19
CA GLY A 91 6.11 -7.91 -7.99
C GLY A 91 4.76 -7.90 -8.72
N GLY A 92 4.45 -6.83 -9.46
CA GLY A 92 3.23 -6.75 -10.27
C GLY A 92 1.93 -6.63 -9.47
N LEU A 93 1.98 -6.23 -8.20
CA LEU A 93 0.79 -5.92 -7.39
C LEU A 93 0.25 -4.52 -7.71
N LEU A 94 1.16 -3.60 -8.03
CA LEU A 94 0.86 -2.25 -8.46
C LEU A 94 1.34 -2.04 -9.89
N GLU A 95 0.72 -1.10 -10.60
CA GLU A 95 1.26 -0.56 -11.85
C GLU A 95 1.17 0.97 -11.86
N ARG A 96 1.89 1.58 -12.80
CA ARG A 96 1.89 3.03 -13.01
C ARG A 96 0.98 3.37 -14.19
N THR A 97 0.09 4.32 -14.00
CA THR A 97 -0.69 4.90 -15.09
C THR A 97 0.25 5.58 -16.11
N PRO A 98 -0.06 5.50 -17.42
CA PRO A 98 0.72 6.19 -18.43
C PRO A 98 0.52 7.70 -18.35
N GLY A 99 1.59 8.48 -18.57
CA GLY A 99 1.52 9.94 -18.66
C GLY A 99 2.69 10.65 -17.99
N MET A 100 2.69 11.99 -18.06
CA MET A 100 3.76 12.83 -17.48
C MET A 100 3.85 12.78 -15.95
N ARG A 101 2.76 12.37 -15.29
CA ARG A 101 2.69 12.19 -13.83
C ARG A 101 2.13 10.81 -13.52
N PRO A 102 2.98 9.76 -13.55
CA PRO A 102 2.53 8.40 -13.30
C PRO A 102 1.96 8.27 -11.88
N THR A 103 0.76 7.72 -11.79
CA THR A 103 0.07 7.42 -10.53
C THR A 103 -0.09 5.92 -10.36
N LEU A 104 -0.27 5.47 -9.12
CA LEU A 104 -0.39 4.07 -8.78
C LEU A 104 -1.83 3.60 -8.96
N VAL A 105 -1.99 2.41 -9.53
CA VAL A 105 -3.24 1.64 -9.54
C VAL A 105 -2.93 0.19 -9.17
N LEU A 106 -3.93 -0.52 -8.63
CA LEU A 106 -3.81 -1.94 -8.38
C LEU A 106 -3.88 -2.71 -9.71
N THR A 107 -3.05 -3.74 -9.84
CA THR A 107 -3.24 -4.73 -10.89
C THR A 107 -4.32 -5.74 -10.47
N ARG A 108 -4.67 -6.66 -11.37
CA ARG A 108 -5.51 -7.82 -11.01
C ARG A 108 -4.91 -8.64 -9.86
N ALA A 109 -3.59 -8.78 -9.81
CA ALA A 109 -2.91 -9.49 -8.73
C ALA A 109 -2.97 -8.69 -7.42
N GLY A 110 -2.81 -7.36 -7.48
CA GLY A 110 -2.97 -6.48 -6.33
C GLY A 110 -4.37 -6.55 -5.70
N HIS A 111 -5.42 -6.55 -6.52
CA HIS A 111 -6.80 -6.72 -6.02
C HIS A 111 -7.00 -8.05 -5.31
N ARG A 112 -6.52 -9.16 -5.89
CA ARG A 112 -6.61 -10.48 -5.26
C ARG A 112 -5.83 -10.57 -3.96
N ALA A 113 -4.65 -9.96 -3.89
CA ALA A 113 -3.85 -9.93 -2.68
C ALA A 113 -4.56 -9.13 -1.57
N LEU A 114 -5.18 -8.00 -1.90
CA LEU A 114 -5.98 -7.22 -0.96
C LEU A 114 -7.16 -8.04 -0.43
N GLU A 115 -7.93 -8.67 -1.31
CA GLU A 115 -9.04 -9.55 -0.91
C GLU A 115 -8.58 -10.71 -0.03
N ALA A 116 -7.42 -11.31 -0.31
CA ALA A 116 -6.88 -12.41 0.50
C ALA A 116 -6.54 -11.93 1.93
N LEU A 117 -5.90 -10.76 2.05
CA LEU A 117 -5.57 -10.14 3.33
C LEU A 117 -6.83 -9.75 4.13
N GLU A 118 -7.84 -9.18 3.48
CA GLU A 118 -9.08 -8.76 4.14
C GLU A 118 -9.94 -9.93 4.60
N ASN A 119 -9.92 -11.05 3.88
CA ASN A 119 -10.68 -12.25 4.22
C ASN A 119 -9.92 -13.23 5.13
N GLY A 120 -8.71 -12.87 5.59
CA GLY A 120 -7.87 -13.73 6.43
C GLY A 120 -7.42 -15.02 5.73
N SER A 121 -7.38 -15.02 4.39
CA SER A 121 -6.98 -16.18 3.61
C SER A 121 -5.48 -16.07 3.31
N SER A 122 -4.68 -16.80 4.08
CA SER A 122 -3.26 -17.05 3.81
C SER A 122 -3.09 -17.94 2.58
N GLY A 123 -3.54 -17.47 1.42
CA GLY A 123 -3.24 -18.11 0.14
C GLY A 123 -1.79 -17.80 -0.23
N PRO A 124 -0.98 -18.78 -0.64
CA PRO A 124 0.41 -18.54 -0.98
C PRO A 124 0.49 -17.52 -2.13
N LEU A 125 1.24 -16.43 -1.93
CA LEU A 125 1.67 -15.50 -2.98
C LEU A 125 2.70 -16.19 -3.90
N VAL A 126 2.32 -17.29 -4.53
CA VAL A 126 3.10 -17.96 -5.56
C VAL A 126 2.59 -17.45 -6.90
N GLY A 127 3.35 -16.54 -7.50
CA GLY A 127 3.22 -16.24 -8.92
C GLY A 127 3.65 -17.46 -9.75
N PRO A 128 3.02 -17.73 -10.90
CA PRO A 128 3.46 -18.80 -11.78
C PRO A 128 4.70 -18.36 -12.58
N SER A 129 5.75 -19.17 -12.53
CA SER A 129 6.61 -19.53 -13.68
C SER A 129 7.36 -20.81 -13.34
#